data_AF-A0A2M8PHR8-F1
#
_entry.id   AF-A0A2M8PHR8-F1
#
_cell.length_a   1.000
_cell.length_b   1.000
_cell.length_c   1.000
_cell.angle_alpha   90.00
_cell.angle_beta   90.00
_cell.angle_gamma   90.00
#
_symmetry.space_group_name_H-M   'P 1'
#
loop_
_entity.id
_entity.type
_entity.pdbx_description
1 polymer ?
#
loop_
_entity_poly.entity_id
_entity_poly.type
_entity_poly.pdbx_seq_one_letter_code
_entity_poly.pdbx_strand_id
1 'polypeptide(L)'
;MPVIMGQYEIEALAKRLAKMRFNRAKWYIRNLDPKCRLDIFRVAVGNEWHTRFTLPTLNLRITLVEKHETQGEHKRGLKARFRYVEARVEPIPEALRPKPREEEFLLT
;
A
#
# COMPACT_ATOMS: atom_id res chain seq x y z
N MET A 1 -3.88 12.59 -17.05
CA MET A 1 -2.83 13.18 -16.18
C MET A 1 -2.94 12.57 -14.80
N PRO A 2 -1.83 12.15 -14.15
CA PRO A 2 -1.88 11.66 -12.78
C PRO A 2 -2.28 12.78 -11.82
N VAL A 3 -3.22 12.50 -10.92
CA VAL A 3 -3.62 13.46 -9.87
C VAL A 3 -2.56 13.39 -8.78
N ILE A 4 -1.92 14.52 -8.48
CA ILE A 4 -0.94 14.60 -7.39
C ILE A 4 -1.71 14.98 -6.12
N MET A 5 -1.85 14.04 -5.18
CA MET A 5 -2.40 14.35 -3.86
C MET A 5 -1.45 15.25 -3.08
N GLY A 6 -2.02 16.24 -2.39
CA GLY A 6 -1.28 17.08 -1.47
C GLY A 6 -0.83 16.30 -0.23
N GLN A 7 0.20 16.81 0.47
CA GLN A 7 0.73 16.19 1.69
C GLN A 7 -0.36 15.94 2.76
N TYR A 8 -1.28 16.89 2.93
CA TYR A 8 -2.40 16.76 3.87
C TYR A 8 -3.35 15.60 3.51
N GLU A 9 -3.64 15.41 2.23
CA GLU A 9 -4.51 14.33 1.75
C GLU A 9 -3.84 12.96 1.93
N ILE A 10 -2.53 12.88 1.69
CA ILE A 10 -1.70 11.69 1.92
C ILE A 10 -1.77 11.29 3.41
N GLU A 11 -1.57 12.24 4.32
CA GLU A 11 -1.63 11.99 5.75
C GLU A 11 -3.04 11.60 6.23
N ALA A 12 -4.07 12.26 5.69
CA ALA A 12 -5.46 11.93 5.99
C ALA A 12 -5.82 10.51 5.53
N LEU A 13 -5.34 10.11 4.33
CA LEU A 13 -5.52 8.77 3.80
C LEU A 13 -4.81 7.73 4.66
N ALA A 14 -3.57 7.98 5.08
CA ALA A 14 -2.82 7.10 5.97
C ALA A 14 -3.56 6.88 7.31
N LYS A 15 -4.00 7.96 7.95
CA LYS A 15 -4.78 7.91 9.20
C LYS A 15 -6.10 7.16 9.03
N ARG A 16 -6.78 7.35 7.90
CA ARG A 16 -8.04 6.65 7.59
C ARG A 16 -7.81 5.15 7.40
N LEU A 17 -6.77 4.75 6.66
CA LEU A 17 -6.43 3.35 6.41
C LEU A 17 -5.97 2.64 7.69
N ALA A 18 -5.21 3.32 8.56
CA ALA A 18 -4.75 2.75 9.82
C ALA A 18 -5.91 2.40 10.78
N LYS A 19 -7.03 3.14 10.72
CA LYS A 19 -8.23 2.87 11.53
C LYS A 19 -9.06 1.68 11.03
N MET A 20 -8.81 1.17 9.82
CA MET A 20 -9.57 0.07 9.25
C MET A 20 -9.00 -1.30 9.65
N ARG A 21 -9.83 -2.35 9.55
CA ARG A 21 -9.31 -3.73 9.53
C ARG A 21 -8.51 -3.96 8.26
N PHE A 22 -7.45 -4.77 8.34
CA PHE A 22 -6.55 -5.07 7.22
C PHE A 22 -7.27 -5.37 5.91
N ASN A 23 -8.21 -6.33 5.92
CA ASN A 23 -8.95 -6.71 4.71
C ASN A 23 -9.78 -5.55 4.14
N ARG A 24 -10.36 -4.71 5.00
CA ARG A 24 -11.11 -3.53 4.57
C ARG A 24 -10.19 -2.47 3.96
N ALA A 25 -9.04 -2.22 4.57
CA ALA A 25 -8.03 -1.32 4.04
C ALA A 25 -7.52 -1.81 2.67
N LYS A 26 -7.19 -3.10 2.57
CA LYS A 26 -6.77 -3.76 1.32
C LYS A 26 -7.81 -3.61 0.21
N TRP A 27 -9.07 -3.91 0.47
CA TRP A 27 -10.13 -3.76 -0.53
C TRP A 27 -10.40 -2.30 -0.90
N TYR A 28 -10.37 -1.40 0.09
CA TYR A 28 -10.49 0.03 -0.17
C TYR A 28 -9.40 0.52 -1.13
N ILE A 29 -8.14 0.15 -0.90
CA ILE A 29 -7.01 0.52 -1.77
C ILE A 29 -7.19 -0.04 -3.19
N ARG A 30 -7.66 -1.29 -3.33
CA ARG A 30 -7.91 -1.88 -4.66
C ARG A 30 -8.98 -1.15 -5.45
N ASN A 31 -9.95 -0.53 -4.77
CA ASN A 31 -11.04 0.20 -5.40
C ASN A 31 -10.74 1.70 -5.57
N LEU A 32 -9.64 2.20 -5.00
CA LEU A 32 -9.28 3.62 -5.02
C LEU A 32 -8.70 4.04 -6.39
N ASP A 33 -8.03 3.12 -7.09
CA ASP A 33 -7.48 3.35 -8.43
C ASP A 33 -7.81 2.16 -9.33
N PRO A 34 -8.49 2.35 -10.48
CA PRO A 34 -8.76 1.29 -11.44
C PRO A 34 -7.49 0.57 -11.95
N LYS A 35 -6.35 1.28 -11.96
CA LYS A 35 -5.04 0.75 -12.40
C LYS A 35 -4.18 0.26 -11.22
N CYS A 36 -4.78 0.06 -10.04
CA CYS A 36 -4.09 -0.41 -8.84
C CYS A 36 -3.37 -1.74 -9.08
N ARG A 37 -2.13 -1.83 -8.63
CA ARG A 37 -1.28 -3.02 -8.70
C ARG A 37 -0.87 -3.43 -7.29
N LEU A 38 -0.89 -4.74 -7.03
CA LEU A 38 -0.32 -5.32 -5.81
C LEU A 38 1.14 -5.67 -6.11
N ASP A 39 2.08 -4.97 -5.47
CA ASP A 39 3.50 -5.16 -5.73
C ASP A 39 4.07 -6.31 -4.91
N ILE A 40 3.76 -6.34 -3.61
CA ILE A 40 4.17 -7.40 -2.69
C ILE A 40 3.03 -7.74 -1.73
N PHE A 41 2.93 -9.01 -1.35
CA PHE A 41 1.94 -9.50 -0.41
C PHE A 41 2.64 -10.19 0.76
N ARG A 42 2.46 -9.63 1.98
CA ARG A 42 2.98 -10.17 3.25
C ARG A 42 4.45 -10.59 3.19
N VAL A 43 5.30 -9.72 2.65
CA VAL A 43 6.75 -9.94 2.66
C VAL A 43 7.31 -9.46 4.00
N ALA A 44 8.12 -10.30 4.65
CA ALA A 44 8.77 -9.95 5.91
C ALA A 44 9.91 -8.95 5.68
N VAL A 45 9.91 -7.87 6.44
CA VAL A 45 10.94 -6.82 6.46
C VAL A 45 11.27 -6.56 7.92
N GLY A 46 12.33 -7.22 8.42
CA GLY A 46 12.64 -7.27 9.85
C GLY A 46 11.49 -7.91 10.64
N ASN A 47 10.91 -7.17 11.58
CA ASN A 47 9.79 -7.63 12.42
C ASN A 47 8.41 -7.23 11.87
N GLU A 48 8.34 -6.73 10.64
CA GLU A 48 7.13 -6.26 9.99
C GLU A 48 6.80 -7.09 8.75
N TRP A 49 5.51 -7.21 8.44
CA TRP A 49 4.99 -7.84 7.24
C TRP A 49 4.32 -6.78 6.38
N HIS A 50 4.86 -6.59 5.19
CA HIS A 50 4.44 -5.51 4.30
C HIS A 50 3.57 -6.07 3.19
N THR A 51 2.42 -5.43 2.97
CA THR A 51 1.61 -5.60 1.76
C THR A 51 1.55 -4.26 1.04
N ARG A 52 2.08 -4.19 -0.18
CA ARG A 52 2.29 -2.93 -0.89
C ARG A 52 1.48 -2.86 -2.18
N PHE A 53 0.91 -1.69 -2.43
CA PHE A 53 0.18 -1.37 -3.64
C PHE A 53 0.78 -0.13 -4.31
N THR A 54 0.80 -0.14 -5.63
CA THR A 54 1.08 1.02 -6.47
C THR A 54 -0.20 1.45 -7.17
N LEU A 55 -0.54 2.74 -7.06
CA LEU A 55 -1.73 3.38 -7.61
C LEU A 55 -1.28 4.44 -8.61
N PRO A 56 -1.05 4.06 -9.89
CA PRO A 56 -0.43 4.92 -10.89
C PRO A 56 -1.23 6.18 -11.20
N THR A 57 -2.57 6.13 -11.16
CA THR A 57 -3.43 7.26 -11.50
C THR A 57 -3.37 8.35 -10.43
N LEU A 58 -3.18 7.95 -9.17
CA LEU A 58 -3.07 8.84 -8.02
C LEU A 58 -1.62 9.17 -7.66
N ASN A 59 -0.66 8.63 -8.41
CA ASN A 59 0.76 8.75 -8.13
C ASN A 59 1.14 8.34 -6.69
N LEU A 60 0.46 7.34 -6.14
CA LEU A 60 0.67 6.88 -4.76
C LEU A 60 1.21 5.44 -4.68
N ARG A 61 1.99 5.22 -3.62
CA ARG A 61 2.43 3.92 -3.13
C ARG A 61 1.93 3.75 -1.71
N ILE A 62 1.19 2.68 -1.47
CA ILE A 62 0.56 2.42 -0.16
C ILE A 62 1.09 1.10 0.39
N THR A 63 1.64 1.12 1.59
CA THR A 63 2.11 -0.08 2.30
C THR A 63 1.26 -0.29 3.55
N LEU A 64 0.55 -1.42 3.62
CA LEU A 64 -0.09 -1.91 4.82
C LEU A 64 0.93 -2.71 5.64
N VAL A 65 1.13 -2.33 6.89
CA VAL A 65 2.12 -2.92 7.78
C VAL A 65 1.41 -3.78 8.83
N GLU A 66 1.76 -5.06 8.85
CA GLU A 66 1.37 -6.02 9.88
C GLU A 66 2.59 -6.31 10.78
N LYS A 67 2.37 -6.62 12.06
CA LYS A 67 3.40 -7.16 12.97
C LYS A 67 2.99 -8.56 13.40
N HIS A 68 3.97 -9.46 13.48
CA HIS A 68 3.76 -10.78 14.04
C HIS A 68 3.55 -10.69 15.55
N GLU A 69 2.47 -11.26 16.04
CA GLU A 69 2.23 -11.47 17.47
C GLU A 69 2.59 -12.92 17.79
N THR A 70 3.67 -13.10 18.55
CA THR A 70 4.05 -14.41 19.08
C THR A 70 3.11 -14.74 20.22
N GLN A 71 2.01 -15.45 19.94
CA GLN A 71 1.23 -16.09 20.98
C GLN A 71 1.91 -17.40 21.36
N GLY A 72 2.07 -17.62 22.67
CA GLY A 72 2.75 -18.79 23.23
C GLY A 72 2.22 -20.14 22.74
N GLU A 73 2.95 -21.19 23.09
CA GLU A 73 2.76 -22.56 22.60
C GLU A 73 1.29 -23.01 22.65
N HIS A 74 0.67 -23.09 21.47
CA HIS A 74 -0.63 -23.71 21.31
C HIS A 74 -0.43 -25.21 21.13
N LYS A 75 -1.14 -26.04 21.91
CA LYS A 75 -1.15 -27.53 21.84
C LYS A 75 -1.47 -28.15 20.45
N ARG A 76 -1.75 -27.33 19.41
CA ARG A 76 -2.09 -27.73 18.04
C ARG A 76 -1.26 -27.03 16.95
N GLY A 77 -0.08 -26.52 17.32
CA GLY A 77 0.85 -25.85 16.40
C GLY A 77 0.82 -24.33 16.51
N LEU A 78 1.92 -23.71 16.08
CA LEU A 78 2.13 -22.26 16.06
C LEU A 78 1.13 -21.60 15.07
N LYS A 79 0.02 -21.06 15.58
CA LYS A 79 -0.81 -20.13 14.81
C LYS A 79 -0.15 -18.76 14.83
N ALA A 80 0.59 -18.44 13.78
CA ALA A 80 1.08 -17.08 13.56
C ALA A 80 -0.11 -16.11 13.48
N ARG A 81 -0.18 -15.16 14.42
CA ARG A 81 -1.14 -14.07 14.38
C ARG A 81 -0.44 -12.82 13.87
N PHE A 82 -1.12 -12.11 12.98
CA PHE A 82 -0.64 -10.84 12.44
C PHE A 82 -1.60 -9.74 12.85
N ARG A 83 -1.05 -8.69 13.48
CA ARG A 83 -1.79 -7.49 13.81
C ARG A 83 -1.44 -6.40 12.81
N TYR A 84 -2.43 -5.90 12.11
CA TYR A 84 -2.29 -4.71 11.29
C TYR A 84 -2.12 -3.48 12.18
N VAL A 85 -1.03 -2.74 11.98
CA VAL A 85 -0.61 -1.64 12.87
C VAL A 85 -0.70 -0.27 12.23
N GLU A 86 -0.35 -0.13 10.94
CA GLU A 86 -0.37 1.16 10.26
C GLU A 86 -0.44 1.02 8.73
N ALA A 87 -0.81 2.12 8.08
CA ALA A 87 -0.63 2.31 6.65
C ALA A 87 0.39 3.42 6.39
N ARG A 88 1.37 3.15 5.53
CA ARG A 88 2.31 4.15 5.02
C ARG A 88 1.87 4.54 3.61
N VAL A 89 1.67 5.83 3.38
CA VAL A 89 1.25 6.37 2.08
C VAL A 89 2.33 7.33 1.62
N GLU A 90 2.88 7.09 0.43
CA GLU A 90 4.00 7.84 -0.13
C GLU A 90 3.76 8.10 -1.62
N PRO A 91 4.36 9.14 -2.22
CA PRO A 91 4.39 9.27 -3.67
C PRO A 91 5.11 8.08 -4.34
N ILE A 92 4.74 7.74 -5.58
CA ILE A 92 5.49 6.76 -6.36
C ILE A 92 6.91 7.32 -6.63
N PRO A 93 7.98 6.53 -6.37
CA PRO A 93 9.34 6.91 -6.73
C PRO A 93 9.43 7.25 -8.21
N GLU A 94 10.22 8.26 -8.57
CA GLU A 94 10.31 8.74 -9.95
C GLU A 94 10.65 7.63 -10.96
N ALA A 95 11.54 6.71 -10.58
CA ALA A 95 11.92 5.55 -11.39
C ALA A 95 10.76 4.58 -11.72
N LEU A 96 9.67 4.61 -10.94
CA LEU A 96 8.50 3.74 -11.10
C LEU A 96 7.29 4.50 -11.67
N ARG A 97 7.41 5.80 -11.93
CA ARG A 97 6.34 6.56 -12.57
C ARG A 97 6.12 6.03 -13.99
N PRO A 98 4.87 5.88 -14.43
CA PRO A 98 4.60 5.52 -15.81
C PRO A 98 5.22 6.61 -16.70
N LYS A 99 6.14 6.22 -17.60
CA LYS A 99 6.66 7.14 -18.60
C LYS A 99 5.51 7.60 -19.50
N PRO A 100 5.43 8.88 -19.87
CA PRO A 100 4.54 9.31 -20.94
C PRO A 100 4.81 8.47 -22.19
N ARG A 101 3.77 8.12 -22.94
CA ARG A 101 3.93 7.40 -24.21
C ARG A 101 4.65 8.34 -25.18
N GLU A 102 5.70 7.86 -25.84
CA GLU A 102 6.53 8.66 -26.76
C GLU A 102 5.70 9.32 -27.88
N GLU A 103 4.53 8.77 -28.21
CA GLU A 103 3.57 9.31 -29.19
C GLU A 103 3.03 10.71 -28.86
N GLU A 104 3.04 11.14 -27.59
CA GLU A 104 2.59 12.49 -27.18
C GLU A 104 3.66 13.57 -27.44
N PHE A 105 4.92 13.20 -27.68
CA PHE A 105 6.01 14.16 -27.96
C PHE A 105 6.12 14.52 -29.45
N LEU A 106 5.52 13.74 -30.34
CA LEU A 106 5.63 13.92 -31.80
C LEU A 106 4.59 14.89 -32.39
N LEU A 107 3.73 15.48 -31.55
CA LEU A 107 2.68 16.41 -31.97
C LEU A 107 2.89 17.85 -31.48
N THR A 108 4.08 18.19 -30.99
CA THR A 108 4.48 19.58 -30.67
C THR A 108 5.62 20.02 -31.57
#